data_AF-A0AAP6EKS0-F1
#
_entry.id   AF-A0AAP6EKS0-F1
#
_cell.length_a   1.000
_cell.length_b   1.000
_cell.length_c   1.000
_cell.angle_alpha   90.00
_cell.angle_beta   90.00
_cell.angle_gamma   90.00
#
_symmetry.space_group_name_H-M   'P 1'
#
loop_
_entity.id
_entity.type
_entity.pdbx_description
1 polymer ?
#
loop_
_entity_poly.entity_id
_entity_poly.type
_entity_poly.pdbx_seq_one_letter_code
_entity_poly.pdbx_strand_id
1 'polypeptide(L)' 'WAANLAAAKQYYQREGHLRVPRKHVETIIVDSDGEGDGSQEERQIKLGAWVGNQRSRAAMLTPERVEQLSTIGMRWT' A
#
# COMPACT_ATOMS: atom_id res chain seq x y z
N TRP A 1 0.09 6.71 5.23
CA TRP A 1 -0.05 5.26 5.53
C TRP A 1 -1.29 4.68 4.86
N ALA A 2 -2.50 5.14 5.20
CA ALA A 2 -3.78 4.62 4.69
C ALA A 2 -3.81 4.41 3.16
N ALA A 3 -3.53 5.45 2.35
CA ALA A 3 -3.51 5.32 0.89
C ALA A 3 -2.49 4.29 0.36
N ASN A 4 -1.33 4.13 1.02
CA ASN A 4 -0.35 3.13 0.60
C ASN A 4 -0.80 1.71 0.97
N LEU A 5 -1.43 1.55 2.14
CA LEU A 5 -2.02 0.28 2.54
C LEU A 5 -3.21 -0.10 1.65
N ALA A 6 -4.02 0.87 1.24
CA ALA A 6 -5.10 0.65 0.27
C ALA A 6 -4.55 0.17 -1.08
N ALA A 7 -3.51 0.84 -1.61
CA ALA A 7 -2.82 0.39 -2.81
C ALA A 7 -2.21 -1.02 -2.66
N ALA A 8 -1.61 -1.32 -1.51
CA ALA A 8 -1.08 -2.64 -1.22
C ALA A 8 -2.17 -3.71 -1.19
N LYS A 9 -3.33 -3.41 -0.59
CA LYS A 9 -4.51 -4.29 -0.58
C LYS A 9 -5.06 -4.51 -1.98
N GLN A 10 -5.21 -3.46 -2.78
CA GLN A 10 -5.67 -3.56 -4.17
C GLN A 10 -4.74 -4.46 -5.00
N TYR A 11 -3.43 -4.24 -4.90
CA TYR A 11 -2.44 -5.08 -5.57
C TYR A 11 -2.53 -6.53 -5.09
N TYR A 12 -2.66 -6.77 -3.78
CA TYR A 12 -2.81 -8.11 -3.23
C TYR A 12 -4.09 -8.81 -3.70
N GLN A 13 -5.21 -8.11 -3.79
CA GLN A 13 -6.46 -8.67 -4.30
C GLN A 13 -6.34 -9.09 -5.77
N ARG A 14 -5.59 -8.33 -6.58
CA ARG A 14 -5.35 -8.66 -7.99
C ARG A 14 -4.35 -9.80 -8.18
N GLU A 15 -3.25 -9.80 -7.43
CA GLU A 15 -2.09 -10.66 -7.69
C GLU A 15 -1.95 -11.82 -6.69
N GLY A 16 -2.68 -11.79 -5.58
CA GLY A 16 -2.58 -12.77 -4.48
C GLY A 16 -1.28 -12.67 -3.65
N HIS A 17 -0.44 -11.66 -3.89
CA HIS A 17 0.84 -11.48 -3.19
C HIS A 17 1.30 -10.02 -3.13
N LEU A 18 2.25 -9.72 -2.24
CA LEU A 18 2.94 -8.42 -2.16
C LEU A 18 4.34 -8.41 -2.79
N ARG A 19 4.57 -9.19 -3.84
CA ARG A 19 5.82 -9.17 -4.63
C ARG A 19 5.81 -8.07 -5.67
N VAL A 20 5.73 -6.83 -5.20
CA VAL A 20 5.58 -5.65 -6.07
C VAL A 20 6.90 -5.32 -6.78
N PRO A 21 6.94 -5.23 -8.12
CA PRO A 21 8.12 -4.77 -8.85
C PRO A 21 8.55 -3.37 -8.38
N ARG A 22 9.85 -3.11 -8.26
CA ARG A 22 10.36 -1.87 -7.63
C ARG A 22 9.87 -0.57 -8.30
N LYS A 23 9.66 -0.59 -9.62
CA LYS A 23 9.17 0.57 -10.40
C LYS A 23 7.64 0.62 -10.52
N HIS A 24 6.92 -0.33 -9.92
CA HIS A 24 5.46 -0.40 -10.01
C HIS A 24 4.79 0.81 -9.36
N VAL A 25 3.84 1.38 -10.08
CA VAL A 25 2.94 2.42 -9.61
C VAL A 25 1.54 1.84 -9.60
N GLU A 26 0.88 1.90 -8.46
CA GLU A 26 -0.51 1.47 -8.30
C GLU A 26 -1.39 2.71 -8.27
N THR A 27 -2.39 2.76 -9.16
CA THR A 27 -3.41 3.82 -9.14
C THR A 27 -4.58 3.35 -8.28
N ILE A 28 -4.95 4.16 -7.29
CA ILE A 28 -6.14 3.91 -6.46
C ILE A 28 -7.09 5.09 -6.57
N ILE A 29 -8.37 4.80 -6.41
CA ILE A 29 -9.40 5.81 -6.21
C ILE A 29 -9.54 6.04 -4.71
N VAL A 30 -9.45 7.30 -4.28
CA VAL A 30 -9.70 7.69 -2.89
C VAL A 30 -10.73 8.79 -2.84
N ASP A 31 -11.52 8.82 -1.78
CA ASP A 31 -12.45 9.91 -1.53
C ASP A 31 -11.64 11.19 -1.28
N SER A 32 -12.07 12.31 -1.85
CA SER A 32 -11.43 13.60 -1.60
C SER A 32 -11.62 13.97 -0.11
N ASP A 33 -10.53 14.26 0.58
CA ASP A 33 -10.51 14.49 2.04
C ASP A 33 -11.14 15.86 2.44
N GLY A 34 -11.87 16.54 1.54
CA GLY A 34 -12.00 18.00 1.56
C GLY A 34 -13.41 18.60 1.49
N GLU A 35 -14.27 18.19 0.57
CA GLU A 35 -15.60 18.80 0.43
C GLU A 35 -16.60 17.73 0.00
N GLY A 36 -17.73 17.63 0.71
CA GLY A 36 -18.74 16.59 0.56
C GLY A 36 -19.53 16.61 -0.75
N ASP A 37 -18.88 16.81 -1.90
CA ASP A 37 -19.49 16.59 -3.22
C ASP A 37 -19.52 15.10 -3.60
N GLY A 38 -18.72 14.25 -2.93
CA GLY A 38 -18.58 12.84 -3.28
C GLY A 38 -17.57 12.60 -4.41
N SER A 39 -16.72 13.59 -4.71
CA SER A 39 -15.68 13.48 -5.71
C SER A 39 -14.60 12.48 -5.30
N GLN A 40 -14.30 11.61 -6.26
CA GLN A 40 -13.29 10.58 -6.16
C GLN A 40 -12.01 11.04 -6.89
N GLU A 41 -10.87 10.97 -6.21
CA GLU A 41 -9.57 11.32 -6.77
C GLU A 41 -8.78 10.08 -7.16
N GLU A 42 -8.20 10.08 -8.37
CA GLU A 42 -7.18 9.11 -8.74
C GLU A 42 -5.83 9.49 -8.11
N ARG A 43 -5.26 8.60 -7.31
CA ARG A 43 -3.91 8.77 -6.74
C ARG A 43 -2.97 7.69 -7.22
N GLN A 44 -1.83 8.12 -7.76
CA GLN A 44 -0.74 7.24 -8.15
C GLN A 44 0.24 7.02 -6.99
N ILE A 45 0.36 5.78 -6.54
CA ILE A 45 1.22 5.37 -5.42
C ILE A 45 2.42 4.62 -5.98
N LYS A 46 3.65 5.04 -5.65
CA LYS A 46 4.89 4.30 -5.96
C LYS A 46 5.02 3.05 -5.08
N LEU A 47 4.12 2.09 -5.26
CA LEU A 47 3.91 0.96 -4.38
C LEU A 47 5.17 0.09 -4.28
N GLY A 48 5.86 -0.15 -5.39
CA GLY A 48 7.11 -0.93 -5.38
C GLY A 48 8.20 -0.34 -4.50
N ALA A 49 8.35 0.99 -4.54
CA ALA A 49 9.30 1.70 -3.69
C ALA A 49 8.87 1.67 -2.22
N TRP A 50 7.58 1.87 -1.95
CA TRP A 50 7.03 1.87 -0.60
C TRP A 50 7.15 0.50 0.08
N VAL A 51 6.74 -0.59 -0.60
CA VAL A 51 6.87 -1.98 -0.10
C VAL A 51 8.32 -2.32 0.18
N GLY A 52 9.24 -1.97 -0.72
CA GLY A 52 10.68 -2.16 -0.51
C GLY A 52 11.19 -1.42 0.74
N ASN A 53 10.72 -0.19 0.97
CA ASN A 53 11.08 0.59 2.16
C ASN A 53 10.46 0.02 3.45
N GLN A 54 9.23 -0.52 3.40
CA GLN A 54 8.64 -1.17 4.57
C GLN A 54 9.47 -2.40 4.97
N ARG A 55 9.92 -3.18 3.99
CA ARG A 55 10.77 -4.35 4.23
C ARG A 55 12.10 -3.98 4.87
N SER A 56 12.81 -2.99 4.30
CA SER A 56 14.13 -2.60 4.82
C SER A 56 14.05 -1.96 6.21
N ARG A 57 12.92 -1.35 6.55
CA ARG A 57 12.69 -0.67 7.84
C ARG A 57 11.76 -1.46 8.76
N ALA A 58 11.64 -2.78 8.58
CA ALA A 58 10.75 -3.63 9.37
C ALA A 58 10.93 -3.44 10.87
N ALA A 59 12.19 -3.33 11.33
CA ALA A 59 12.53 -3.11 12.75
C ALA A 59 12.06 -1.76 13.31
N MET A 60 11.70 -0.80 12.46
CA MET A 60 11.21 0.53 12.85
C MET A 60 9.68 0.64 12.76
N LEU A 61 8.99 -0.41 12.30
CA LEU A 61 7.54 -0.43 12.22
C LEU A 61 6.93 -0.80 13.57
N THR A 62 5.77 -0.22 13.85
CA THR A 62 4.95 -0.67 14.98
C THR A 62 4.43 -2.09 14.71
N PRO A 63 4.17 -2.90 15.74
CA PRO A 63 3.62 -4.25 15.58
C PRO A 63 2.34 -4.27 14.74
N GLU A 64 1.44 -3.30 14.95
CA GLU A 64 0.20 -3.16 14.17
C GLU A 64 0.46 -2.98 12.67
N ARG A 65 1.47 -2.17 12.29
CA ARG A 65 1.81 -1.94 10.89
C ARG A 65 2.43 -3.17 10.24
N VAL A 66 3.22 -3.92 11.01
CA VAL A 66 3.77 -5.22 10.57
C VAL A 66 2.63 -6.21 10.34
N GLU A 67 1.67 -6.28 11.25
CA GLU A 67 0.50 -7.15 11.14
C GLU A 67 -0.36 -6.79 9.92
N GLN A 68 -0.71 -5.51 9.76
CA GLN A 68 -1.49 -5.02 8.61
C GLN A 68 -0.90 -5.43 7.26
N LEU A 69 0.43 -5.41 7.14
CA LEU A 69 1.15 -5.82 5.94
C LEU A 69 1.27 -7.35 5.82
N SER A 70 1.50 -8.04 6.93
CA SER A 70 1.64 -9.51 6.95
C SER A 70 0.35 -10.20 6.52
N THR A 71 -0.81 -9.68 6.97
CA THR A 71 -2.14 -10.18 6.60
C THR A 71 -2.41 -10.11 5.10
N ILE A 72 -1.75 -9.21 4.38
CA ILE A 72 -1.88 -9.04 2.91
C ILE A 72 -0.66 -9.59 2.16
N GLY A 73 0.02 -10.59 2.74
CA GLY A 73 1.04 -11.36 2.05
C GLY A 73 2.43 -10.72 1.98
N MET A 74 2.72 -9.74 2.84
CA MET A 74 4.06 -9.15 2.93
C MET A 74 5.08 -10.20 3.36
N ARG A 75 6.19 -10.28 2.62
CA ARG A 75 7.38 -11.05 3.01
C ARG A 75 8.43 -10.10 3.55
N TRP A 76 8.92 -10.41 4.74
CA TRP A 76 9.93 -9.62 5.45
C TRP A 76 11.37 -10.03 5.12
N THR A 77 11.54 -11.11 4.37
CA THR A 77 12.83 -11.62 3.86
C THR A 77 13.14 -11.18 2.43
#